data_AF-A0A964AL08-F1
#
_entry.id   AF-A0A964AL08-F1
#
_cell.length_a   1.000
_cell.length_b   1.000
_cell.length_c   1.000
_cell.angle_alpha   90.00
_cell.angle_beta   90.00
_cell.angle_gamma   90.00
#
_symmetry.space_group_name_H-M   'P 1'
#
loop_
_entity.id
_entity.type
_entity.pdbx_description
1 polymer ?
#
loop_
_entity_poly.entity_id
_entity_poly.type
_entity_poly.pdbx_seq_one_letter_code
_entity_poly.pdbx_strand_id
1 'polypeptide(L)'
;MDVNWRLFFVIVWLMVAGVLNGYFLNKEEIARKEESKKHLVLNQDPLLELRYIKANRKVNFEAFGLDDAEVTATLKIAQKKEDLHAARIEILLRQAGDPDAVADALCGETQGVRPRYGALRYLVSEDRGRRQSVNLRKISAIEEQEWAALAPIGAVYTELELSNERQPDATRMAIAAILLGKEQEVLDHNAPWGQGIAGLWSWSRVKKENAGVSDLVLDYFAQLHVVTEIAQDEGGICDG
;
A
#
# COMPACT_ATOMS: atom_id res chain seq x y z
N MET A 1 -23.70 -19.78 61.99
CA MET A 1 -23.96 -18.96 60.79
C MET A 1 -24.25 -19.93 59.66
N ASP A 2 -25.52 -20.20 59.40
CA ASP A 2 -25.90 -21.11 58.33
C ASP A 2 -25.77 -20.38 57.00
N VAL A 3 -24.81 -20.84 56.18
CA VAL A 3 -24.65 -20.36 54.82
C VAL A 3 -25.92 -20.75 54.06
N ASN A 4 -26.64 -19.74 53.57
CA ASN A 4 -27.85 -19.96 52.80
C ASN A 4 -27.46 -20.51 51.42
N TRP A 5 -27.32 -21.83 51.34
CA TRP A 5 -26.91 -22.57 50.14
C TRP A 5 -27.73 -22.21 48.90
N ARG A 6 -29.01 -21.87 49.09
CA ARG A 6 -29.89 -21.42 47.99
C ARG A 6 -29.38 -20.14 47.34
N LEU A 7 -28.91 -19.17 48.14
CA LEU A 7 -28.37 -17.91 47.64
C LEU A 7 -27.04 -18.12 46.90
N PHE A 8 -26.19 -19.02 47.41
CA PHE A 8 -24.92 -19.37 46.78
C PHE A 8 -25.12 -19.96 45.37
N PHE A 9 -26.03 -20.92 45.22
CA PHE A 9 -26.32 -21.51 43.91
C PHE A 9 -26.88 -20.51 42.90
N VAL A 10 -27.72 -19.56 43.34
CA VAL A 10 -28.26 -18.52 42.47
C VAL A 10 -27.15 -17.61 41.95
N ILE A 11 -26.20 -17.21 42.79
CA ILE A 11 -25.08 -16.34 42.41
C ILE A 11 -24.16 -17.05 41.39
N VAL A 12 -23.84 -18.33 41.62
CA VAL A 12 -23.00 -19.12 40.71
C VAL A 12 -23.67 -19.26 39.34
N TRP A 13 -24.97 -19.54 39.30
CA TRP A 13 -25.72 -19.64 38.04
C TRP A 13 -25.77 -18.33 37.27
N LEU A 14 -25.93 -17.20 37.95
CA LEU A 14 -25.89 -15.88 37.32
C LEU A 14 -24.51 -15.56 36.72
N MET A 15 -23.42 -15.92 37.40
CA MET A 15 -22.07 -15.74 36.85
C MET A 15 -21.84 -16.61 35.61
N VAL A 16 -22.25 -17.88 35.64
CA VAL A 16 -22.13 -18.78 34.47
C VAL A 16 -22.95 -18.25 33.29
N ALA A 17 -24.18 -17.81 33.52
CA ALA A 17 -25.01 -17.21 32.47
C ALA A 17 -24.38 -15.92 31.91
N GLY A 18 -23.78 -15.08 32.75
CA GLY A 18 -23.06 -13.88 32.33
C GLY A 18 -21.84 -14.18 31.45
N VAL A 19 -21.02 -15.16 31.83
CA VAL A 19 -19.85 -15.60 31.05
C VAL A 19 -20.28 -16.20 29.72
N LEU A 20 -21.31 -17.05 29.71
CA LEU A 20 -21.83 -17.66 28.48
C LEU A 20 -22.42 -16.61 27.54
N ASN A 21 -23.23 -15.67 28.04
CA ASN A 21 -23.76 -14.57 27.23
C ASN A 21 -22.65 -13.68 26.67
N GLY A 22 -21.63 -13.34 27.47
CA GLY A 22 -20.47 -12.59 26.98
C GLY A 22 -19.70 -13.34 25.89
N TYR A 23 -19.53 -14.65 26.05
CA TYR A 23 -18.88 -15.50 25.04
C TYR A 23 -19.71 -15.60 23.75
N PHE A 24 -21.04 -15.75 23.85
CA PHE A 24 -21.93 -15.79 22.69
C PHE A 24 -22.00 -14.46 21.95
N LEU A 25 -22.08 -13.33 22.66
CA LEU A 25 -22.05 -11.99 22.04
C LEU A 25 -20.73 -11.75 21.29
N ASN A 26 -19.60 -12.16 21.85
CA ASN A 26 -18.30 -12.05 21.17
C ASN A 26 -18.25 -12.92 19.90
N LYS A 27 -18.82 -14.13 19.93
CA LYS A 27 -18.91 -15.04 18.76
C LYS A 27 -19.87 -14.52 17.70
N GLU A 28 -21.01 -13.97 18.08
CA GLU A 28 -21.98 -13.35 17.16
C GLU A 28 -21.41 -12.10 16.49
N GLU A 29 -20.63 -11.29 17.21
CA GLU A 29 -19.95 -10.12 16.63
C GLU A 29 -18.93 -10.53 15.56
N ILE A 30 -18.23 -11.65 15.76
CA ILE A 30 -17.31 -12.23 14.77
C ILE A 30 -18.09 -12.73 13.53
N ALA A 31 -19.19 -13.47 13.72
CA ALA A 31 -19.99 -13.98 12.61
C ALA A 31 -20.69 -12.86 11.81
N ARG A 32 -21.14 -11.79 12.48
CA ARG A 32 -21.77 -10.63 11.82
C ARG A 32 -20.78 -9.82 10.97
N LYS A 33 -19.50 -9.79 11.36
CA LYS A 33 -18.42 -9.23 10.52
C LYS A 33 -18.23 -10.04 9.24
N GLU A 34 -18.43 -11.36 9.26
CA GLU A 34 -18.32 -12.20 8.06
C GLU A 34 -19.51 -12.04 7.09
N GLU A 35 -20.74 -11.84 7.58
CA GLU A 35 -21.92 -11.65 6.72
C GLU A 35 -22.09 -10.22 6.18
N SER A 36 -21.48 -9.21 6.81
CA SER A 36 -21.43 -7.83 6.30
C SER A 36 -20.40 -7.64 5.18
N LYS A 37 -20.28 -8.60 4.26
CA LYS A 37 -19.77 -8.32 2.91
C LYS A 37 -20.84 -7.50 2.18
N LYS A 38 -21.01 -6.25 2.62
CA LYS A 38 -21.67 -5.21 1.82
C LYS A 38 -21.09 -5.31 0.42
N HIS A 39 -21.93 -5.33 -0.59
CA HIS A 39 -21.52 -4.98 -1.93
C HIS A 39 -20.90 -3.57 -1.84
N LEU A 40 -19.59 -3.51 -1.65
CA LEU A 40 -18.80 -2.28 -1.71
C LEU A 40 -18.97 -1.80 -3.15
N VAL A 41 -19.77 -0.75 -3.31
CA VAL A 41 -19.65 0.09 -4.50
C VAL A 41 -18.24 0.65 -4.41
N LEU A 42 -17.30 0.03 -5.13
CA LEU A 42 -15.92 0.50 -5.19
C LEU A 42 -15.95 1.91 -5.76
N ASN A 43 -15.38 2.86 -5.02
CA ASN A 43 -15.27 4.21 -5.52
C ASN A 43 -14.30 4.24 -6.70
N GLN A 44 -14.50 5.21 -7.58
CA GLN A 44 -13.51 5.53 -8.58
C GLN A 44 -12.24 6.02 -7.87
N ASP A 45 -11.08 5.59 -8.36
CA ASP A 45 -9.79 6.03 -7.87
C ASP A 45 -9.67 7.57 -7.95
N PRO A 46 -9.46 8.29 -6.82
CA PRO A 46 -9.39 9.74 -6.82
C PRO A 46 -8.14 10.29 -7.52
N LEU A 47 -7.14 9.43 -7.74
CA LEU A 47 -5.88 9.75 -8.40
C LEU A 47 -5.81 9.12 -9.81
N LEU A 48 -6.97 8.81 -10.40
CA LEU A 48 -7.07 8.28 -11.76
C LEU A 48 -6.42 9.22 -12.79
N GLU A 49 -6.68 10.53 -12.68
CA GLU A 49 -6.26 11.50 -13.70
C GLU A 49 -4.80 11.97 -13.54
N LEU A 50 -4.03 11.36 -12.64
CA LEU A 50 -2.62 11.72 -12.46
C LEU A 50 -1.82 11.44 -13.73
N ARG A 51 -1.04 12.45 -14.13
CA ARG A 51 -0.09 12.34 -15.25
C ARG A 51 1.33 12.27 -14.71
N TYR A 52 2.11 11.31 -15.17
CA TYR A 52 3.51 11.17 -14.79
C TYR A 52 4.38 11.95 -15.77
N ILE A 53 4.41 13.27 -15.56
CA ILE A 53 5.30 14.20 -16.26
C ILE A 53 6.10 15.02 -15.25
N LYS A 54 7.30 15.46 -15.64
CA LYS A 54 8.22 16.21 -14.77
C LYS A 54 7.56 17.40 -14.08
N ALA A 55 6.72 18.15 -14.81
CA ALA A 55 6.00 19.32 -14.30
C ALA A 55 5.00 18.99 -13.18
N ASN A 56 4.50 17.75 -13.12
CA ASN A 56 3.48 17.32 -12.18
C ASN A 56 4.05 16.59 -10.96
N ARG A 57 5.35 16.30 -10.90
CA ARG A 57 6.00 15.57 -9.78
C ARG A 57 5.55 16.09 -8.42
N LYS A 58 5.63 17.41 -8.21
CA LYS A 58 5.25 18.04 -6.93
C LYS A 58 3.79 17.74 -6.56
N VAL A 59 2.86 18.01 -7.49
CA VAL A 59 1.42 17.81 -7.26
C VAL A 59 1.10 16.34 -7.02
N ASN A 60 1.74 15.43 -7.76
CA ASN A 60 1.53 13.99 -7.58
C ASN A 60 2.03 13.51 -6.21
N PHE A 61 3.21 13.98 -5.77
CA PHE A 61 3.76 13.65 -4.46
C PHE A 61 2.89 14.17 -3.31
N GLU A 62 2.34 15.38 -3.43
CA GLU A 62 1.35 15.92 -2.50
C GLU A 62 0.08 15.06 -2.49
N ALA A 63 -0.41 14.66 -3.68
CA ALA A 63 -1.58 13.81 -3.83
C ALA A 63 -1.38 12.38 -3.28
N PHE A 64 -0.14 11.88 -3.23
CA PHE A 64 0.22 10.64 -2.55
C PHE A 64 0.23 10.75 -1.02
N GLY A 65 0.05 11.97 -0.50
CA GLY A 65 -0.05 12.25 0.93
C GLY A 65 1.26 12.67 1.59
N LEU A 66 2.29 13.05 0.82
CA LEU A 66 3.54 13.55 1.38
C LEU A 66 3.38 14.99 1.91
N ASP A 67 4.06 15.30 3.01
CA ASP A 67 4.16 16.69 3.50
C ASP A 67 5.20 17.51 2.72
N ASP A 68 5.23 18.84 2.88
CA ASP A 68 6.12 19.74 2.11
C ASP A 68 7.61 19.37 2.19
N ALA A 69 8.05 18.88 3.36
CA ALA A 69 9.43 18.46 3.58
C ALA A 69 9.72 17.15 2.84
N GLU A 70 8.82 16.17 2.96
CA GLU A 70 8.85 14.89 2.24
C GLU A 70 8.79 15.10 0.72
N VAL A 71 7.94 16.00 0.22
CA VAL A 71 7.84 16.38 -1.21
C VAL A 71 9.16 16.96 -1.71
N THR A 72 9.73 17.92 -0.97
CA THR A 72 11.01 18.55 -1.34
C THR A 72 12.16 17.52 -1.37
N ALA A 73 12.19 16.59 -0.41
CA ALA A 73 13.16 15.51 -0.38
C ALA A 73 13.00 14.56 -1.57
N THR A 74 11.75 14.16 -1.86
CA THR A 74 11.43 13.23 -2.97
C THR A 74 11.79 13.84 -4.32
N LEU A 75 11.51 15.13 -4.54
CA LEU A 75 11.92 15.84 -5.75
C LEU A 75 13.44 15.81 -5.96
N LYS A 76 14.22 16.00 -4.89
CA LYS A 76 15.69 15.91 -4.94
C LYS A 76 16.16 14.49 -5.27
N ILE A 77 15.51 13.46 -4.70
CA ILE A 77 15.83 12.06 -5.00
C ILE A 77 15.51 11.75 -6.48
N ALA A 78 14.34 12.18 -6.97
CA ALA A 78 13.92 11.99 -8.35
C ALA A 78 14.90 12.66 -9.33
N GLN A 79 15.25 13.92 -9.10
CA GLN A 79 16.24 14.62 -9.91
C GLN A 79 17.59 13.88 -9.94
N LYS A 80 18.07 13.44 -8.77
CA LYS A 80 19.33 12.69 -8.69
C LYS A 80 19.27 11.35 -9.45
N LYS A 81 18.15 10.62 -9.37
CA LYS A 81 17.96 9.37 -10.11
C LYS A 81 17.93 9.64 -11.61
N GLU A 82 17.23 10.67 -12.05
CA GLU A 82 17.19 11.11 -13.44
C GLU A 82 18.59 11.44 -13.96
N ASP A 83 19.31 12.35 -13.30
CA ASP A 83 20.66 12.79 -13.68
C ASP A 83 21.65 11.63 -13.83
N LEU A 84 21.51 10.60 -12.98
CA LEU A 84 22.45 9.48 -12.93
C LEU A 84 22.02 8.29 -13.79
N HIS A 85 20.72 8.10 -14.01
CA HIS A 85 20.17 6.82 -14.48
C HIS A 85 19.19 6.92 -15.66
N ALA A 86 18.80 8.12 -16.14
CA ALA A 86 17.82 8.26 -17.22
C ALA A 86 18.13 7.39 -18.46
N ALA A 87 19.33 7.52 -19.03
CA ALA A 87 19.73 6.73 -20.21
C ALA A 87 19.75 5.22 -19.93
N ARG A 88 20.08 4.82 -18.70
CA ARG A 88 20.06 3.41 -18.31
C ARG A 88 18.63 2.88 -18.17
N ILE A 89 17.72 3.68 -17.61
CA ILE A 89 16.31 3.33 -17.48
C ILE A 89 15.71 3.10 -18.87
N GLU A 90 15.98 3.99 -19.83
CA GLU A 90 15.52 3.82 -21.22
C GLU A 90 15.98 2.49 -21.83
N ILE A 91 17.26 2.12 -21.63
CA ILE A 91 17.80 0.83 -22.08
C ILE A 91 17.11 -0.34 -21.37
N LEU A 92 16.96 -0.25 -20.05
CA LEU A 92 16.33 -1.30 -19.24
C LEU A 92 14.87 -1.54 -19.62
N LEU A 93 14.11 -0.49 -19.94
CA LEU A 93 12.72 -0.59 -20.39
C LEU A 93 12.63 -1.25 -21.77
N ARG A 94 13.52 -0.89 -22.71
CA ARG A 94 13.58 -1.52 -24.04
C ARG A 94 14.04 -2.99 -24.01
N GLN A 95 14.80 -3.35 -22.99
CA GLN A 95 15.34 -4.70 -22.79
C GLN A 95 14.61 -5.46 -21.66
N ALA A 96 13.39 -5.03 -21.30
CA ALA A 96 12.58 -5.74 -20.33
C ALA A 96 12.36 -7.19 -20.77
N GLY A 97 12.37 -8.12 -19.82
CA GLY A 97 12.14 -9.54 -20.11
C GLY A 97 10.76 -9.78 -20.73
N ASP A 98 9.78 -8.99 -20.30
CA ASP A 98 8.42 -8.92 -20.86
C ASP A 98 8.02 -7.44 -21.02
N PRO A 99 8.27 -6.83 -22.20
CA PRO A 99 7.98 -5.42 -22.43
C PRO A 99 6.50 -5.07 -22.29
N ASP A 100 5.60 -5.97 -22.70
CA ASP A 100 4.15 -5.74 -22.67
C ASP A 100 3.66 -5.74 -21.21
N ALA A 101 4.10 -6.69 -20.39
CA ALA A 101 3.74 -6.74 -18.98
C ALA A 101 4.33 -5.56 -18.17
N VAL A 102 5.51 -5.05 -18.56
CA VAL A 102 6.10 -3.85 -17.96
C VAL A 102 5.34 -2.59 -18.41
N ALA A 103 4.98 -2.50 -19.69
CA ALA A 103 4.15 -1.41 -20.19
C ALA A 103 2.78 -1.41 -19.51
N ASP A 104 2.13 -2.55 -19.36
CA ASP A 104 0.85 -2.68 -18.66
C ASP A 104 0.92 -2.17 -17.21
N ALA A 105 2.04 -2.38 -16.52
CA ALA A 105 2.23 -1.96 -15.13
C ALA A 105 2.66 -0.50 -14.96
N LEU A 106 3.31 0.11 -15.96
CA LEU A 106 3.81 1.49 -15.91
C LEU A 106 2.90 2.48 -16.66
N CYS A 107 2.35 2.05 -17.78
CA CYS A 107 1.58 2.86 -18.74
C CYS A 107 0.08 2.73 -18.54
N GLY A 108 -0.36 1.53 -18.16
CA GLY A 108 -1.74 1.09 -18.31
C GLY A 108 -2.58 1.13 -17.03
N GLU A 109 -3.87 1.34 -17.25
CA GLU A 109 -4.98 1.09 -16.31
C GLU A 109 -5.39 -0.40 -16.33
N THR A 110 -4.43 -1.32 -16.30
CA THR A 110 -4.77 -2.75 -16.41
C THR A 110 -5.45 -3.27 -15.16
N GLN A 111 -6.54 -4.02 -15.37
CA GLN A 111 -7.36 -4.79 -14.41
C GLN A 111 -7.32 -4.30 -12.95
N GLY A 112 -7.66 -3.03 -12.75
CA GLY A 112 -7.94 -2.49 -11.42
C GLY A 112 -6.71 -2.19 -10.56
N VAL A 113 -5.52 -1.98 -11.12
CA VAL A 113 -4.35 -1.50 -10.35
C VAL A 113 -3.61 -0.38 -11.11
N ARG A 114 -3.41 0.78 -10.47
CA ARG A 114 -2.75 1.94 -11.09
C ARG A 114 -1.23 1.79 -11.15
N PRO A 115 -0.52 2.58 -11.99
CA PRO A 115 0.94 2.50 -12.10
C PRO A 115 1.68 2.57 -10.76
N ARG A 116 1.20 3.41 -9.82
CA ARG A 116 1.78 3.52 -8.47
C ARG A 116 1.78 2.24 -7.64
N TYR A 117 0.97 1.25 -8.01
CA TYR A 117 0.91 -0.09 -7.40
C TYR A 117 1.42 -1.18 -8.35
N GLY A 118 1.11 -1.09 -9.65
CA GLY A 118 1.58 -2.04 -10.65
C GLY A 118 3.11 -2.06 -10.76
N ALA A 119 3.74 -0.88 -10.73
CA ALA A 119 5.18 -0.74 -10.82
C ALA A 119 5.94 -1.39 -9.65
N LEU A 120 5.30 -1.63 -8.49
CA LEU A 120 5.95 -2.30 -7.35
C LEU A 120 6.55 -3.64 -7.78
N ARG A 121 5.85 -4.38 -8.65
CA ARG A 121 6.27 -5.71 -9.12
C ARG A 121 7.58 -5.72 -9.88
N TYR A 122 8.00 -4.57 -10.40
CA TYR A 122 9.18 -4.41 -11.25
C TYR A 122 10.24 -3.50 -10.62
N LEU A 123 9.81 -2.53 -9.80
CA LEU A 123 10.66 -1.50 -9.24
C LEU A 123 11.08 -1.76 -7.79
N VAL A 124 10.60 -2.83 -7.17
CA VAL A 124 10.93 -3.17 -5.77
C VAL A 124 11.43 -4.62 -5.69
N SER A 125 12.67 -4.81 -5.28
CA SER A 125 13.26 -6.12 -5.01
C SER A 125 13.11 -6.51 -3.54
N GLU A 126 13.00 -7.80 -3.26
CA GLU A 126 13.04 -8.34 -1.89
C GLU A 126 14.41 -9.01 -1.63
N ASP A 127 15.12 -8.57 -0.59
CA ASP A 127 16.34 -9.19 -0.11
C ASP A 127 16.20 -9.53 1.38
N ARG A 128 16.34 -10.81 1.74
CA ARG A 128 16.18 -11.32 3.11
C ARG A 128 14.88 -10.86 3.78
N GLY A 129 13.78 -10.89 3.03
CA GLY A 129 12.45 -10.48 3.51
C GLY A 129 12.27 -8.98 3.67
N ARG A 130 13.18 -8.15 3.11
CA ARG A 130 13.06 -6.70 3.08
C ARG A 130 12.87 -6.22 1.66
N ARG A 131 11.79 -5.48 1.43
CA ARG A 131 11.48 -4.91 0.12
C ARG A 131 12.04 -3.50 0.02
N GLN A 132 12.73 -3.24 -1.08
CA GLN A 132 13.37 -1.95 -1.34
C GLN A 132 13.37 -1.67 -2.84
N SER A 133 13.38 -0.41 -3.22
CA SER A 133 13.51 -0.03 -4.63
C SER A 133 14.72 -0.70 -5.27
N VAL A 134 14.52 -1.21 -6.48
CA VAL A 134 15.57 -1.85 -7.27
C VAL A 134 16.71 -0.86 -7.48
N ASN A 135 17.94 -1.32 -7.24
CA ASN A 135 19.12 -0.56 -7.60
C ASN A 135 19.35 -0.63 -9.11
N LEU A 136 18.89 0.41 -9.82
CA LEU A 136 18.99 0.54 -11.28
C LEU A 136 20.41 0.32 -11.82
N ARG A 137 21.47 0.55 -11.03
CA ARG A 137 22.87 0.32 -11.46
C ARG A 137 23.25 -1.16 -11.52
N LYS A 138 22.59 -2.00 -10.73
CA LYS A 138 22.99 -3.40 -10.51
C LYS A 138 22.21 -4.40 -11.35
N ILE A 139 21.00 -4.04 -11.79
CA ILE A 139 20.16 -4.93 -12.59
C ILE A 139 20.53 -4.88 -14.07
N SER A 140 20.46 -6.01 -14.77
CA SER A 140 20.66 -6.10 -16.23
C SER A 140 19.38 -5.92 -17.02
N ALA A 141 18.23 -6.26 -16.44
CA ALA A 141 16.91 -6.14 -17.05
C ALA A 141 15.87 -5.80 -15.96
N ILE A 142 14.73 -5.25 -16.39
CA ILE A 142 13.53 -5.13 -15.54
C ILE A 142 12.73 -6.43 -15.69
N GLU A 143 12.49 -7.08 -14.56
CA GLU A 143 11.81 -8.37 -14.46
C GLU A 143 10.84 -8.35 -13.28
N GLU A 144 9.73 -9.07 -13.42
CA GLU A 144 8.76 -9.24 -12.34
C GLU A 144 9.41 -9.96 -11.15
N GLN A 145 9.12 -9.47 -9.95
CA GLN A 145 9.73 -9.95 -8.72
C GLN A 145 8.84 -11.02 -8.07
N GLU A 146 9.43 -12.15 -7.69
CA GLU A 146 8.69 -13.33 -7.18
C GLU A 146 7.77 -13.00 -5.99
N TRP A 147 8.21 -12.13 -5.09
CA TRP A 147 7.43 -11.72 -3.92
C TRP A 147 6.10 -11.06 -4.31
N ALA A 148 6.07 -10.38 -5.47
CA ALA A 148 4.95 -9.58 -5.90
C ALA A 148 3.78 -10.44 -6.43
N ALA A 149 4.08 -11.66 -6.88
CA ALA A 149 3.07 -12.66 -7.25
C ALA A 149 2.30 -13.21 -6.03
N LEU A 150 2.93 -13.18 -4.85
CA LEU A 150 2.34 -13.65 -3.60
C LEU A 150 1.69 -12.51 -2.79
N ALA A 151 2.15 -11.27 -2.98
CA ALA A 151 1.67 -10.12 -2.25
C ALA A 151 0.26 -9.70 -2.71
N PRO A 152 -0.69 -9.43 -1.79
CA PRO A 152 -2.06 -9.04 -2.14
C PRO A 152 -2.15 -7.54 -2.50
N ILE A 153 -1.31 -7.06 -3.42
CA ILE A 153 -1.20 -5.64 -3.81
C ILE A 153 -2.56 -5.06 -4.23
N GLY A 154 -3.31 -5.79 -5.06
CA GLY A 154 -4.63 -5.35 -5.53
C GLY A 154 -5.68 -5.24 -4.42
N ALA A 155 -5.59 -6.11 -3.40
CA ALA A 155 -6.48 -6.04 -2.24
C ALA A 155 -6.15 -4.83 -1.36
N VAL A 156 -4.86 -4.57 -1.11
CA VAL A 156 -4.42 -3.36 -0.38
C VAL A 156 -4.82 -2.09 -1.13
N TYR A 157 -4.66 -2.05 -2.44
CA TYR A 157 -5.11 -0.95 -3.28
C TYR A 157 -6.62 -0.71 -3.13
N THR A 158 -7.40 -1.77 -3.28
CA THR A 158 -8.86 -1.70 -3.17
C THR A 158 -9.30 -1.22 -1.78
N GLU A 159 -8.69 -1.78 -0.74
CA GLU A 159 -9.00 -1.48 0.65
C GLU A 159 -8.68 -0.02 1.00
N LEU A 160 -7.49 0.47 0.61
CA LEU A 160 -7.04 1.78 1.08
C LEU A 160 -7.43 2.94 0.15
N GLU A 161 -7.46 2.73 -1.16
CA GLU A 161 -7.69 3.81 -2.13
C GLU A 161 -9.14 3.89 -2.59
N LEU A 162 -9.84 2.76 -2.70
CA LEU A 162 -11.21 2.71 -3.22
C LEU A 162 -12.29 2.68 -2.12
N SER A 163 -11.86 2.78 -0.86
CA SER A 163 -12.74 2.89 0.31
C SER A 163 -13.52 4.22 0.33
N ASN A 164 -14.71 4.18 0.93
CA ASN A 164 -15.54 5.36 1.20
C ASN A 164 -14.92 6.30 2.24
N GLU A 165 -14.01 5.79 3.06
CA GLU A 165 -13.35 6.53 4.14
C GLU A 165 -11.87 6.76 3.82
N ARG A 166 -11.52 6.85 2.53
CA ARG A 166 -10.15 7.07 2.05
C ARG A 166 -9.53 8.28 2.76
N GLN A 167 -8.40 8.04 3.42
CA GLN A 167 -7.62 9.08 4.06
C GLN A 167 -6.77 9.85 3.04
N PRO A 168 -6.43 11.13 3.28
CA PRO A 168 -5.61 11.92 2.36
C PRO A 168 -4.26 11.28 2.02
N ASP A 169 -3.73 10.49 2.94
CA ASP A 169 -2.44 9.82 2.85
C ASP A 169 -2.54 8.30 2.61
N ALA A 170 -3.68 7.85 2.07
CA ALA A 170 -3.92 6.45 1.73
C ALA A 170 -2.82 5.84 0.85
N THR A 171 -2.37 6.57 -0.17
CA THR A 171 -1.33 6.09 -1.09
C THR A 171 -0.01 5.82 -0.36
N ARG A 172 0.53 6.79 0.40
CA ARG A 172 1.78 6.56 1.15
C ARG A 172 1.65 5.42 2.16
N MET A 173 0.50 5.27 2.80
CA MET A 173 0.25 4.22 3.79
C MET A 173 0.18 2.85 3.13
N ALA A 174 -0.50 2.73 1.99
CA ALA A 174 -0.58 1.50 1.22
C ALA A 174 0.79 1.05 0.70
N ILE A 175 1.56 1.99 0.13
CA ILE A 175 2.92 1.71 -0.34
C ILE A 175 3.83 1.32 0.82
N ALA A 176 3.77 2.02 1.96
CA ALA A 176 4.54 1.68 3.15
C ALA A 176 4.21 0.26 3.63
N ALA A 177 2.93 -0.12 3.69
CA ALA A 177 2.52 -1.44 4.11
C ALA A 177 3.09 -2.52 3.19
N ILE A 178 3.01 -2.33 1.86
CA ILE A 178 3.54 -3.28 0.89
C ILE A 178 5.07 -3.36 0.99
N LEU A 179 5.78 -2.22 1.12
CA LEU A 179 7.24 -2.22 1.29
C LEU A 179 7.70 -2.87 2.60
N LEU A 180 6.86 -2.87 3.64
CA LEU A 180 7.16 -3.48 4.92
C LEU A 180 6.70 -4.96 5.04
N GLY A 181 5.99 -5.50 4.04
CA GLY A 181 5.39 -6.83 4.15
C GLY A 181 4.23 -6.89 5.18
N LYS A 182 3.48 -5.78 5.30
CA LYS A 182 2.43 -5.54 6.30
C LYS A 182 1.03 -5.52 5.69
N GLU A 183 0.87 -6.10 4.50
CA GLU A 183 -0.40 -6.10 3.77
C GLU A 183 -1.53 -6.76 4.57
N GLN A 184 -1.25 -7.86 5.29
CA GLN A 184 -2.28 -8.50 6.10
C GLN A 184 -2.74 -7.60 7.25
N GLU A 185 -1.86 -6.80 7.85
CA GLU A 185 -2.25 -5.86 8.90
C GLU A 185 -3.17 -4.75 8.37
N VAL A 186 -3.00 -4.35 7.10
CA VAL A 186 -3.92 -3.45 6.40
C VAL A 186 -5.29 -4.12 6.24
N LEU A 187 -5.31 -5.34 5.71
CA LEU A 187 -6.54 -6.07 5.40
C LEU A 187 -7.32 -6.48 6.67
N ASP A 188 -6.62 -6.69 7.78
CA ASP A 188 -7.21 -6.96 9.10
C ASP A 188 -7.62 -5.66 9.83
N HIS A 189 -7.36 -4.49 9.25
CA HIS A 189 -7.56 -3.16 9.85
C HIS A 189 -6.83 -2.96 11.19
N ASN A 190 -5.68 -3.60 11.36
CA ASN A 190 -4.86 -3.43 12.56
C ASN A 190 -4.21 -2.04 12.56
N ALA A 191 -4.05 -1.42 13.74
CA ALA A 191 -3.24 -0.21 13.85
C ALA A 191 -1.78 -0.51 13.46
N PRO A 192 -1.06 0.41 12.79
CA PRO A 192 -1.46 1.78 12.44
C PRO A 192 -2.22 1.95 11.10
N TRP A 193 -2.72 0.86 10.50
CA TRP A 193 -3.18 0.79 9.11
C TRP A 193 -4.70 0.85 8.94
N GLY A 194 -5.47 0.54 9.98
CA GLY A 194 -6.93 0.48 9.90
C GLY A 194 -7.58 1.85 9.65
N GLN A 195 -8.42 1.94 8.62
CA GLN A 195 -9.29 3.10 8.36
C GLN A 195 -10.48 3.11 9.35
N GLY A 196 -10.95 4.31 9.76
CA GLY A 196 -12.16 4.50 10.56
C GLY A 196 -12.02 5.32 11.85
N ILE A 197 -13.09 5.33 12.67
CA ILE A 197 -13.32 6.27 13.80
C ILE A 197 -12.39 6.01 15.02
N ALA A 198 -11.69 4.88 15.08
CA ALA A 198 -10.95 4.44 16.28
C ALA A 198 -9.48 4.93 16.38
N GLY A 199 -9.06 5.94 15.60
CA GLY A 199 -7.70 6.49 15.70
C GLY A 199 -6.58 5.47 15.38
N LEU A 200 -6.92 4.42 14.64
CA LEU A 200 -5.99 3.35 14.25
C LEU A 200 -5.07 3.82 13.12
N TRP A 201 -5.56 4.67 12.21
CA TRP A 201 -4.80 5.23 11.10
C TRP A 201 -3.77 6.28 11.56
N SER A 202 -2.47 6.02 11.34
CA SER A 202 -1.44 6.99 11.74
C SER A 202 -0.09 6.81 11.05
N TRP A 203 0.25 7.73 10.13
CA TRP A 203 1.59 7.78 9.54
C TRP A 203 2.71 8.02 10.56
N SER A 204 2.47 8.86 11.58
CA SER A 204 3.47 9.11 12.62
C SER A 204 3.78 7.84 13.43
N ARG A 205 2.77 6.99 13.66
CA ARG A 205 2.94 5.69 14.30
C ARG A 205 3.68 4.70 13.38
N VAL A 206 3.35 4.65 12.08
CA VAL A 206 4.11 3.87 11.09
C VAL A 206 5.59 4.24 11.13
N LYS A 207 5.93 5.54 11.08
CA LYS A 207 7.32 6.03 11.15
C LYS A 207 8.02 5.67 12.47
N LYS A 208 7.29 5.69 13.59
CA LYS A 208 7.83 5.35 14.91
C LYS A 208 8.11 3.86 15.05
N GLU A 209 7.24 3.01 14.53
CA GLU A 209 7.34 1.55 14.66
C GLU A 209 8.29 0.93 13.62
N ASN A 210 8.50 1.61 12.48
CA ASN A 210 9.29 1.10 11.36
C ASN A 210 10.38 2.11 10.95
N ALA A 211 11.57 1.95 11.54
CA ALA A 211 12.70 2.82 11.22
C ALA A 211 13.08 2.75 9.73
N GLY A 212 13.20 3.91 9.08
CA GLY A 212 13.57 4.02 7.66
C GLY A 212 12.42 3.86 6.66
N VAL A 213 11.18 3.60 7.11
CA VAL A 213 10.02 3.46 6.20
C VAL A 213 9.78 4.72 5.37
N SER A 214 10.02 5.91 5.94
CA SER A 214 9.89 7.17 5.23
C SER A 214 10.83 7.19 4.02
N ASP A 215 12.12 6.95 4.22
CA ASP A 215 13.12 6.93 3.15
C ASP A 215 12.79 5.87 2.07
N LEU A 216 12.29 4.69 2.47
CA LEU A 216 11.86 3.65 1.54
C LEU A 216 10.71 4.11 0.64
N VAL A 217 9.68 4.75 1.22
CA VAL A 217 8.53 5.28 0.48
C VAL A 217 8.95 6.42 -0.44
N LEU A 218 9.77 7.37 0.03
CA LEU A 218 10.23 8.49 -0.79
C LEU A 218 11.09 8.00 -1.95
N ASP A 219 11.99 7.04 -1.72
CA ASP A 219 12.84 6.48 -2.78
C ASP A 219 12.00 5.73 -3.84
N TYR A 220 10.99 4.98 -3.40
CA TYR A 220 10.04 4.32 -4.30
C TYR A 220 9.29 5.34 -5.15
N PHE A 221 8.67 6.36 -4.54
CA PHE A 221 7.92 7.38 -5.28
C PHE A 221 8.79 8.15 -6.26
N ALA A 222 10.03 8.49 -5.88
CA ALA A 222 10.97 9.11 -6.79
C ALA A 222 11.33 8.20 -7.97
N GLN A 223 11.57 6.91 -7.72
CA GLN A 223 11.90 5.95 -8.77
C GLN A 223 10.71 5.68 -9.69
N LEU A 224 9.52 5.47 -9.13
CA LEU A 224 8.25 5.34 -9.86
C LEU A 224 8.09 6.50 -10.83
N HIS A 225 8.25 7.73 -10.35
CA HIS A 225 8.05 8.92 -11.19
C HIS A 225 9.05 8.95 -12.35
N VAL A 226 10.34 8.80 -12.08
CA VAL A 226 11.37 8.87 -13.12
C VAL A 226 11.20 7.76 -14.15
N VAL A 227 10.91 6.53 -13.71
CA VAL A 227 10.74 5.40 -14.63
C VAL A 227 9.47 5.55 -15.47
N THR A 228 8.35 5.93 -14.85
CA THR A 228 7.08 6.11 -15.56
C THR A 228 7.13 7.28 -16.54
N GLU A 229 7.79 8.38 -16.17
CA GLU A 229 8.00 9.52 -17.07
C GLU A 229 8.80 9.13 -18.32
N ILE A 230 9.87 8.34 -18.18
CA ILE A 230 10.66 7.86 -19.32
C ILE A 230 9.87 6.85 -20.14
N ALA A 231 9.06 6.00 -19.50
CA ALA A 231 8.20 5.05 -20.18
C ALA A 231 7.12 5.76 -21.04
N GLN A 232 6.59 6.89 -20.55
CA GLN A 232 5.55 7.71 -21.19
C GLN A 232 6.07 8.80 -22.14
N ASP A 233 7.39 8.97 -22.26
CA ASP A 233 7.99 9.94 -23.18
C ASP A 233 7.80 9.53 -24.65
N GLU A 234 8.02 10.45 -25.58
CA GLU A 234 7.92 10.18 -27.02
C GLU A 234 8.87 9.04 -27.43
N GLY A 235 8.36 7.98 -28.06
CA GLY A 235 9.12 6.77 -28.38
C GLY A 235 9.48 5.88 -27.17
N GLY A 236 8.82 6.12 -26.03
CA GLY A 236 8.84 5.25 -24.85
C GLY A 236 7.97 4.00 -25.03
N ILE A 237 8.00 3.11 -24.03
CA ILE A 237 7.25 1.83 -24.10
C ILE A 237 5.73 2.02 -23.97
N CYS A 238 5.26 3.20 -23.57
CA CYS A 238 3.84 3.53 -23.45
C CYS A 238 3.24 4.18 -24.71
N ASP A 239 4.05 4.47 -25.72
CA ASP A 239 3.66 5.20 -26.96
C ASP A 239 3.13 4.26 -28.06
N GLY A 240 2.70 3.05 -27.68
CA GLY A 240 2.26 1.96 -28.56
C GLY A 240 0.76 1.86 -28.76
#